data_AF-A0A2K2RHF4-F1
#
_entry.id   AF-A0A2K2RHF4-F1
#
_cell.length_a   1.000
_cell.length_b   1.000
_cell.length_c   1.000
_cell.angle_alpha   90.00
_cell.angle_beta   90.00
_cell.angle_gamma   90.00
#
_symmetry.space_group_name_H-M   'P 1'
#
loop_
_entity.id
_entity.type
_entity.pdbx_description
1 polymer ?
#
loop_
_entity_poly.entity_id
_entity_poly.type
_entity_poly.pdbx_seq_one_letter_code
_entity_poly.pdbx_strand_id
1 'polypeptide(L)'
;MLEGNRVSRISVRGFAVASATAVTAVGSVVGVASGSTAAQNNDAEATAAGTTLLADIPAGEQAQVQTASLTQQAQTMAIAADATAKKDAEEAARKAAAKTAIAKKKAAEKAEQAKRDAQEREQAEKAASRSAARDASSFAVQASYSVAEVQAMARQMVPADQFQCFSNIVERESTWNYQATNPSSGAYGLVQALPGSKMASAGADWQTNPATQIKWGLNYMDSRYGSPCGAWEFWQANHWY
;
A
#
# COMPACT_ATOMS: atom_id res chain seq x y z
N MET A 1 -53.85 -17.53 18.11
CA MET A 1 -53.69 -16.10 17.77
C MET A 1 -52.19 -15.85 17.74
N LEU A 2 -51.59 -15.85 16.53
CA LEU A 2 -51.24 -14.65 15.74
C LEU A 2 -50.13 -13.84 16.43
N GLU A 3 -48.90 -14.01 15.93
CA GLU A 3 -48.08 -12.93 15.32
C GLU A 3 -47.25 -12.19 16.38
N GLY A 4 -46.03 -11.73 16.13
CA GLY A 4 -45.27 -11.63 14.90
C GLY A 4 -43.86 -11.13 15.22
N ASN A 5 -42.94 -11.64 14.43
CA ASN A 5 -41.53 -11.30 14.26
C ASN A 5 -41.27 -9.78 14.11
N ARG A 6 -40.15 -9.26 14.64
CA ARG A 6 -39.26 -8.29 13.96
C ARG A 6 -38.01 -7.97 14.80
N VAL A 7 -36.90 -8.58 14.40
CA VAL A 7 -35.52 -8.11 14.65
C VAL A 7 -35.20 -7.02 13.61
N SER A 8 -34.66 -5.87 14.03
CA SER A 8 -34.20 -4.78 13.15
C SER A 8 -32.69 -4.58 13.37
N ARG A 9 -31.82 -5.10 12.49
CA ARG A 9 -31.15 -4.49 11.31
C ARG A 9 -30.20 -3.32 11.63
N ILE A 10 -28.89 -3.58 11.66
CA ILE A 10 -27.85 -3.32 10.62
C ILE A 10 -27.27 -1.89 10.67
N SER A 11 -25.95 -1.80 10.89
CA SER A 11 -25.09 -0.87 10.15
C SER A 11 -23.66 -1.41 10.06
N VAL A 12 -23.43 -2.36 9.15
CA VAL A 12 -22.09 -2.69 8.65
C VAL A 12 -21.90 -1.84 7.40
N ARG A 13 -21.09 -0.78 7.51
CA ARG A 13 -20.70 0.02 6.35
C ARG A 13 -19.78 -0.82 5.48
N GLY A 14 -20.26 -1.14 4.28
CA GLY A 14 -19.51 -1.85 3.26
C GLY A 14 -18.39 -1.01 2.67
N PHE A 15 -17.31 -1.69 2.29
CA PHE A 15 -16.42 -1.25 1.22
C PHE A 15 -16.47 -2.32 0.14
N ALA A 16 -17.38 -2.13 -0.82
CA ALA A 16 -17.29 -2.77 -2.12
C ALA A 16 -16.24 -1.99 -2.93
N VAL A 17 -15.09 -2.60 -3.22
CA VAL A 17 -14.24 -2.16 -4.33
C VAL A 17 -14.44 -3.16 -5.45
N ALA A 18 -15.46 -2.91 -6.26
CA ALA A 18 -15.53 -3.42 -7.61
C ALA A 18 -14.58 -2.55 -8.46
N SER A 19 -13.54 -3.14 -9.02
CA SER A 19 -12.79 -2.56 -10.13
C SER A 19 -12.61 -3.64 -11.18
N ALA A 20 -13.71 -3.90 -11.89
CA ALA A 20 -13.69 -4.60 -13.16
C ALA A 20 -13.43 -3.56 -14.26
N THR A 21 -12.16 -3.28 -14.53
CA THR A 21 -11.79 -2.53 -15.73
C THR A 21 -11.63 -3.54 -16.86
N ALA A 22 -12.65 -3.69 -17.68
CA ALA A 22 -12.57 -4.39 -18.95
C ALA A 22 -11.54 -3.69 -19.84
N VAL A 23 -10.45 -4.37 -20.19
CA VAL A 23 -9.50 -3.91 -21.21
C VAL A 23 -9.91 -4.54 -22.53
N THR A 24 -10.69 -3.80 -23.31
CA THR A 24 -10.90 -4.07 -24.73
C THR A 24 -9.61 -3.73 -25.47
N ALA A 25 -8.79 -4.73 -25.76
CA ALA A 25 -7.67 -4.60 -26.69
C ALA A 25 -8.04 -5.28 -28.01
N VAL A 26 -8.70 -4.53 -28.90
CA VAL A 26 -8.76 -4.88 -30.33
C VAL A 26 -7.43 -4.43 -30.93
N GLY A 27 -6.48 -5.35 -31.03
CA GLY A 27 -5.23 -5.15 -31.77
C GLY A 27 -5.32 -5.86 -33.11
N SER A 28 -5.80 -5.18 -34.15
CA SER A 28 -5.69 -5.65 -35.53
C SER A 28 -4.24 -5.56 -35.97
N VAL A 29 -3.55 -6.69 -36.10
CA VAL A 29 -2.25 -6.76 -36.79
C VAL A 29 -2.53 -6.95 -38.27
N VAL A 30 -2.47 -5.86 -39.04
CA VAL A 30 -2.26 -5.92 -40.50
C VAL A 30 -0.76 -6.08 -40.71
N GLY A 31 -0.34 -7.31 -40.99
CA GLY A 31 1.00 -7.61 -41.51
C GLY A 31 1.03 -7.40 -43.01
N VAL A 32 1.65 -6.32 -43.46
CA VAL A 32 1.98 -6.07 -44.87
C VAL A 32 3.00 -7.11 -45.34
N ALA A 33 2.62 -7.93 -46.31
CA ALA A 33 3.56 -8.77 -47.06
C ALA A 33 4.31 -7.88 -48.06
N SER A 34 5.54 -7.51 -47.73
CA SER A 34 6.47 -6.94 -48.71
C SER A 34 7.03 -8.08 -49.56
N GLY A 35 6.63 -8.11 -50.83
CA GLY A 35 7.27 -8.94 -51.85
C GLY A 35 8.68 -8.45 -52.14
N SER A 36 9.64 -9.37 -52.12
CA SER A 36 10.97 -9.17 -52.68
C SER A 36 11.22 -10.25 -53.71
N THR A 37 11.06 -9.88 -54.98
CA THR A 37 11.56 -10.61 -56.14
C THR A 37 13.09 -10.49 -56.19
N ALA A 38 13.81 -11.60 -56.13
CA ALA A 38 15.14 -11.74 -56.72
C ALA A 38 15.45 -13.23 -56.97
N ALA A 39 16.02 -13.49 -58.14
CA ALA A 39 15.97 -14.75 -58.84
C ALA A 39 17.21 -15.66 -58.64
N GLN A 40 16.97 -16.97 -58.85
CA GLN A 40 17.83 -18.01 -59.44
C GLN A 40 19.10 -18.49 -58.68
N ASN A 41 19.13 -19.78 -58.34
CA ASN A 41 19.79 -20.80 -59.17
C ASN A 41 19.43 -22.23 -58.73
N ASN A 42 19.52 -23.14 -59.71
CA ASN A 42 18.99 -24.50 -59.79
C ASN A 42 19.56 -25.47 -58.75
N ASP A 43 18.75 -26.48 -58.39
CA ASP A 43 19.07 -27.92 -58.48
C ASP A 43 17.96 -28.74 -57.81
N ALA A 44 16.87 -28.98 -58.55
CA ALA A 44 15.89 -30.01 -58.22
C ALA A 44 16.16 -31.21 -59.13
N GLU A 45 17.10 -32.05 -58.72
CA GLU A 45 17.33 -33.35 -59.33
C GLU A 45 16.26 -34.33 -58.85
N ALA A 46 15.10 -34.32 -59.53
CA ALA A 46 14.14 -35.41 -59.46
C ALA A 46 14.67 -36.53 -60.34
N THR A 47 15.33 -37.50 -59.73
CA THR A 47 15.77 -38.74 -60.38
C THR A 47 14.55 -39.52 -60.89
N ALA A 48 14.27 -39.33 -62.17
CA ALA A 48 13.50 -40.26 -62.96
C ALA A 48 14.32 -41.54 -63.14
N ALA A 49 13.90 -42.62 -62.51
CA ALA A 49 14.30 -43.97 -62.89
C ALA A 49 13.09 -44.90 -62.73
N GLY A 50 12.58 -45.37 -63.86
CA GLY A 50 11.49 -46.35 -63.90
C GLY A 50 10.68 -46.34 -65.19
N THR A 51 11.33 -46.45 -66.34
CA THR A 51 10.67 -46.88 -67.57
C THR A 51 10.18 -48.32 -67.41
N THR A 52 8.86 -48.51 -67.30
CA THR A 52 8.20 -49.77 -67.67
C THR A 52 6.82 -49.50 -68.25
N LEU A 53 6.70 -49.77 -69.55
CA LEU A 53 5.51 -50.17 -70.33
C LEU A 53 4.25 -49.28 -70.37
N LEU A 54 3.96 -48.81 -71.59
CA LEU A 54 2.63 -48.52 -72.10
C LEU A 54 1.72 -49.75 -71.94
N ALA A 55 0.65 -49.63 -71.13
CA ALA A 55 -0.62 -50.31 -71.36
C ALA A 55 -1.74 -49.61 -70.57
N ASP A 56 -2.76 -49.15 -71.32
CA ASP A 56 -4.09 -48.70 -70.89
C ASP A 56 -4.20 -47.59 -69.81
N ILE A 57 -4.50 -46.38 -70.27
CA ILE A 57 -4.94 -45.28 -69.42
C ILE A 57 -6.48 -45.25 -69.42
N PRO A 58 -7.19 -45.62 -68.32
CA PRO A 58 -8.51 -45.08 -68.06
C PRO A 58 -8.32 -43.60 -67.63
N ALA A 59 -8.15 -42.74 -68.63
CA ALA A 59 -7.63 -41.36 -68.55
C ALA A 59 -8.66 -40.33 -68.06
N GLY A 60 -9.38 -40.59 -66.97
CA GLY A 60 -10.39 -39.65 -66.46
C GLY A 60 -10.62 -39.72 -64.97
N GLU A 61 -11.10 -40.85 -64.45
CA GLU A 61 -11.57 -40.95 -63.06
C GLU A 61 -10.45 -41.16 -62.03
N GLN A 62 -9.48 -42.04 -62.29
CA GLN A 62 -8.45 -42.41 -61.30
C GLN A 62 -7.49 -41.25 -60.98
N ALA A 63 -7.10 -40.46 -62.00
CA ALA A 63 -6.25 -39.29 -61.83
C ALA A 63 -6.96 -38.14 -61.08
N GLN A 64 -8.28 -38.00 -61.24
CA GLN A 64 -9.06 -37.02 -60.47
C GLN A 64 -9.23 -37.41 -59.01
N VAL A 65 -9.34 -38.71 -58.70
CA VAL A 65 -9.43 -39.20 -57.32
C VAL A 65 -8.12 -39.01 -56.54
N GLN A 66 -6.97 -39.23 -57.18
CA GLN A 66 -5.66 -39.00 -56.54
C GLN A 66 -5.34 -37.51 -56.33
N THR A 67 -5.71 -36.65 -57.28
CA THR A 67 -5.53 -35.19 -57.13
C THR A 67 -6.49 -34.60 -56.08
N ALA A 68 -7.72 -35.09 -55.98
CA ALA A 68 -8.65 -34.71 -54.92
C ALA A 68 -8.16 -35.15 -53.53
N SER A 69 -7.63 -36.37 -53.39
CA SER A 69 -7.06 -36.90 -52.15
C SER A 69 -5.85 -36.10 -51.65
N LEU A 70 -4.91 -35.77 -52.56
CA LEU A 70 -3.75 -34.93 -52.24
C LEU A 70 -4.16 -33.51 -51.84
N THR A 71 -5.15 -32.94 -52.52
CA THR A 71 -5.72 -31.62 -52.18
C THR A 71 -6.34 -31.62 -50.78
N GLN A 72 -7.06 -32.69 -50.42
CA GLN A 72 -7.70 -32.81 -49.12
C GLN A 72 -6.69 -33.04 -47.97
N GLN A 73 -5.61 -33.79 -48.21
CA GLN A 73 -4.50 -33.90 -47.25
C GLN A 73 -3.78 -32.57 -47.06
N ALA A 74 -3.50 -31.82 -48.13
CA ALA A 74 -2.88 -30.50 -48.05
C ALA A 74 -3.73 -29.50 -47.27
N GLN A 75 -5.06 -29.51 -47.48
CA GLN A 75 -6.00 -28.69 -46.72
C GLN A 75 -6.02 -29.05 -45.23
N THR A 76 -5.97 -30.34 -44.90
CA THR A 76 -5.94 -30.79 -43.49
C THR A 76 -4.64 -30.37 -42.80
N MET A 77 -3.50 -30.47 -43.49
CA MET A 77 -2.21 -29.99 -42.97
C MET A 77 -2.19 -28.47 -42.79
N ALA A 78 -2.76 -27.71 -43.73
CA ALA A 78 -2.87 -26.26 -43.62
C ALA A 78 -3.74 -25.83 -42.43
N ILE A 79 -4.89 -26.47 -42.23
CA ILE A 79 -5.78 -26.20 -41.08
C ILE A 79 -5.08 -26.53 -39.75
N ALA A 80 -4.35 -27.66 -39.69
CA ALA A 80 -3.60 -28.05 -38.50
C ALA A 80 -2.45 -27.07 -38.18
N ALA A 81 -1.75 -26.57 -39.21
CA ALA A 81 -0.70 -25.57 -39.07
C ALA A 81 -1.27 -24.23 -38.56
N ASP A 82 -2.38 -23.76 -39.13
CA ASP A 82 -3.06 -22.53 -38.68
C ASP A 82 -3.60 -22.63 -37.25
N ALA A 83 -4.16 -23.79 -36.88
CA ALA A 83 -4.64 -24.03 -35.52
C ALA A 83 -3.48 -24.01 -34.49
N THR A 84 -2.33 -24.57 -34.86
CA THR A 84 -1.13 -24.56 -34.02
C THR A 84 -0.55 -23.15 -33.89
N ALA A 85 -0.43 -22.41 -35.00
CA ALA A 85 0.08 -21.05 -35.00
C ALA A 85 -0.79 -20.10 -34.14
N LYS A 86 -2.13 -20.25 -34.20
CA LYS A 86 -3.05 -19.49 -33.33
C LYS A 86 -2.86 -19.83 -31.85
N LYS A 87 -2.76 -21.12 -31.51
CA LYS A 87 -2.57 -21.57 -30.12
C LYS A 87 -1.25 -21.04 -29.52
N ASP A 88 -0.18 -21.08 -30.31
CA ASP A 88 1.13 -20.56 -29.89
C ASP A 88 1.11 -19.04 -29.72
N ALA A 89 0.43 -18.32 -30.61
CA ALA A 89 0.26 -16.87 -30.52
C ALA A 89 -0.57 -16.46 -29.27
N GLU A 90 -1.65 -17.18 -28.97
CA GLU A 90 -2.46 -16.96 -27.76
C GLU A 90 -1.70 -17.28 -26.48
N GLU A 91 -0.89 -18.33 -26.46
CA GLU A 91 -0.06 -18.68 -25.31
C GLU A 91 1.05 -17.65 -25.09
N ALA A 92 1.69 -17.19 -26.16
CA ALA A 92 2.67 -16.10 -26.10
C ALA A 92 2.02 -14.80 -25.59
N ALA A 93 0.83 -14.46 -26.07
CA ALA A 93 0.06 -13.29 -25.61
C ALA A 93 -0.31 -13.41 -24.12
N ARG A 94 -0.77 -14.58 -23.65
CA ARG A 94 -1.06 -14.81 -22.22
C ARG A 94 0.18 -14.70 -21.35
N LYS A 95 1.31 -15.28 -21.77
CA LYS A 95 2.58 -15.18 -21.04
C LYS A 95 3.06 -13.72 -20.96
N ALA A 96 2.94 -12.95 -22.05
CA ALA A 96 3.29 -11.54 -22.07
C ALA A 96 2.38 -10.69 -21.17
N ALA A 97 1.07 -10.95 -21.21
CA ALA A 97 0.09 -10.28 -20.35
C ALA A 97 0.34 -10.59 -18.86
N ALA A 98 0.62 -11.85 -18.51
CA ALA A 98 0.93 -12.27 -17.15
C ALA A 98 2.22 -11.61 -16.63
N LYS A 99 3.30 -11.59 -17.43
CA LYS A 99 4.55 -10.90 -17.09
C LYS A 99 4.33 -9.40 -16.85
N THR A 100 3.53 -8.76 -17.71
CA THR A 100 3.19 -7.34 -17.58
C THR A 100 2.37 -7.07 -16.33
N ALA A 101 1.39 -7.92 -16.01
CA ALA A 101 0.58 -7.81 -14.80
C ALA A 101 1.43 -7.96 -13.53
N ILE A 102 2.34 -8.94 -13.49
CA ILE A 102 3.27 -9.14 -12.37
C ILE A 102 4.21 -7.95 -12.22
N ALA A 103 4.76 -7.43 -13.32
CA ALA A 103 5.63 -6.26 -13.30
C ALA A 103 4.91 -5.02 -12.77
N LYS A 104 3.67 -4.76 -13.22
CA LYS A 104 2.84 -3.64 -12.73
C LYS A 104 2.50 -3.79 -11.25
N LYS A 105 2.14 -4.99 -10.79
CA LYS A 105 1.87 -5.26 -9.37
C LYS A 105 3.11 -4.98 -8.51
N LYS A 106 4.27 -5.52 -8.91
CA LYS A 106 5.54 -5.29 -8.19
C LYS A 106 5.94 -3.82 -8.17
N ALA A 107 5.71 -3.09 -9.25
CA ALA A 107 5.96 -1.65 -9.31
C ALA A 107 5.03 -0.87 -8.38
N ALA A 108 3.75 -1.23 -8.31
CA ALA A 108 2.78 -0.61 -7.40
C ALA A 108 3.12 -0.88 -5.94
N GLU A 109 3.46 -2.12 -5.58
CA GLU A 109 3.89 -2.50 -4.22
C GLU A 109 5.17 -1.76 -3.82
N LYS A 110 6.17 -1.66 -4.72
CA LYS A 110 7.39 -0.90 -4.45
C LYS A 110 7.11 0.60 -4.27
N ALA A 111 6.19 1.16 -5.04
CA ALA A 111 5.82 2.57 -4.91
C ALA A 111 5.08 2.84 -3.59
N GLU A 112 4.21 1.92 -3.14
CA GLU A 112 3.53 2.02 -1.86
C GLU A 112 4.50 1.87 -0.68
N GLN A 113 5.43 0.92 -0.74
CA GLN A 113 6.47 0.77 0.28
C GLN A 113 7.34 2.04 0.37
N ALA A 114 7.76 2.59 -0.77
CA ALA A 114 8.56 3.82 -0.78
C ALA A 114 7.82 5.01 -0.16
N LYS A 115 6.49 5.10 -0.33
CA LYS A 115 5.68 6.13 0.34
C LYS A 115 5.64 5.94 1.86
N ARG A 116 5.46 4.70 2.33
CA ARG A 116 5.47 4.38 3.77
C ARG A 116 6.81 4.69 4.40
N ASP A 117 7.90 4.24 3.77
CA ASP A 117 9.26 4.51 4.24
C ASP A 117 9.55 6.02 4.29
N ALA A 118 9.06 6.79 3.31
CA ALA A 118 9.21 8.24 3.29
C ALA A 118 8.42 8.92 4.44
N GLN A 119 7.18 8.48 4.67
CA GLN A 119 6.36 8.98 5.78
C GLN A 119 6.97 8.64 7.15
N GLU A 120 7.47 7.42 7.32
CA GLU A 120 8.13 7.00 8.56
C GLU A 120 9.41 7.82 8.83
N ARG A 121 10.21 8.10 7.79
CA ARG A 121 11.39 8.97 7.91
C ARG A 121 11.01 10.40 8.28
N GLU A 122 10.02 10.98 7.63
CA GLU A 122 9.54 12.33 7.95
C GLU A 122 9.02 12.41 9.40
N GLN A 123 8.28 11.40 9.85
CA GLN A 123 7.81 11.32 11.23
C GLN A 123 8.97 11.16 12.22
N ALA A 124 9.99 10.36 11.88
CA ALA A 124 11.18 10.19 12.70
C ALA A 124 11.99 11.50 12.80
N GLU A 125 12.17 12.24 11.71
CA GLU A 125 12.83 13.54 11.69
C GLU A 125 12.08 14.59 12.53
N LYS A 126 10.74 14.62 12.39
CA LYS A 126 9.88 15.47 13.23
C LYS A 126 9.95 15.07 14.70
N ALA A 127 10.00 13.79 15.02
CA ALA A 127 10.15 13.31 16.41
C ALA A 127 11.52 13.66 17.00
N ALA A 128 12.59 13.52 16.21
CA ALA A 128 13.95 13.89 16.61
C ALA A 128 14.07 15.40 16.87
N SER A 129 13.53 16.23 15.96
CA SER A 129 13.53 17.69 16.10
C SER A 129 12.75 18.16 17.33
N ARG A 130 11.57 17.55 17.59
CA ARG A 130 10.77 17.82 18.79
C ARG A 130 11.48 17.38 20.07
N SER A 131 12.19 16.26 20.05
CA SER A 131 12.92 15.75 21.21
C SER A 131 14.11 16.64 21.56
N ALA A 132 14.83 17.16 20.57
CA ALA A 132 15.92 18.10 20.78
C ALA A 132 15.45 19.43 21.39
N ALA A 133 14.25 19.91 21.00
CA ALA A 133 13.65 21.11 21.58
C ALA A 133 13.14 20.94 23.02
N ARG A 134 12.94 19.69 23.49
CA ARG A 134 12.30 19.35 24.77
C ARG A 134 13.29 18.77 25.78
N ASP A 135 14.55 19.18 25.72
CA ASP A 135 15.59 18.63 26.59
C ASP A 135 15.38 19.01 28.06
N ALA A 136 14.77 18.09 28.82
CA ALA A 136 14.55 18.23 30.26
C ALA A 136 15.86 18.28 31.07
N SER A 137 16.99 17.81 30.53
CA SER A 137 18.27 17.80 31.25
C SER A 137 18.91 19.18 31.37
N SER A 138 18.38 20.17 30.63
CA SER A 138 18.83 21.57 30.68
C SER A 138 18.31 22.35 31.91
N PHE A 139 17.33 21.79 32.65
CA PHE A 139 16.76 22.41 33.83
C PHE A 139 17.44 21.91 35.12
N ALA A 140 17.83 22.83 36.00
CA ALA A 140 18.40 22.47 37.28
C ALA A 140 17.35 21.78 38.16
N VAL A 141 17.70 20.63 38.74
CA VAL A 141 16.82 19.91 39.67
C VAL A 141 16.79 20.63 41.02
N GLN A 142 15.60 21.06 41.42
CA GLN A 142 15.34 21.74 42.70
C GLN A 142 14.55 20.83 43.65
N ALA A 143 14.57 21.17 44.95
CA ALA A 143 13.79 20.46 45.97
C ALA A 143 12.28 20.68 45.83
N SER A 144 11.89 21.86 45.35
CA SER A 144 10.50 22.22 45.03
C SER A 144 10.46 23.27 43.92
N TYR A 145 9.30 23.40 43.29
CA TYR A 145 9.03 24.38 42.24
C TYR A 145 7.71 25.08 42.53
N SER A 146 7.69 26.39 42.35
CA SER A 146 6.46 27.18 42.29
C SER A 146 5.72 26.95 40.96
N VAL A 147 4.41 27.20 40.95
CA VAL A 147 3.61 27.16 39.71
C VAL A 147 4.21 28.04 38.61
N ALA A 148 4.73 29.22 38.99
CA ALA A 148 5.36 30.14 38.04
C ALA A 148 6.63 29.55 37.42
N GLU A 149 7.47 28.87 38.20
CA GLU A 149 8.66 28.16 37.68
C GLU A 149 8.25 27.01 36.75
N VAL A 150 7.23 26.23 37.11
CA VAL A 150 6.72 25.15 36.25
C VAL A 150 6.18 25.68 34.93
N GLN A 151 5.40 26.77 34.95
CA GLN A 151 4.92 27.43 33.75
C GLN A 151 6.07 28.00 32.91
N ALA A 152 7.09 28.57 33.54
CA ALA A 152 8.27 29.06 32.84
C ALA A 152 9.05 27.94 32.14
N MET A 153 9.22 26.79 32.79
CA MET A 153 9.79 25.59 32.17
C MET A 153 8.95 25.13 30.99
N ALA A 154 7.62 25.04 31.14
CA ALA A 154 6.73 24.65 30.06
C ALA A 154 6.82 25.62 28.87
N ARG A 155 6.97 26.93 29.08
CA ARG A 155 7.16 27.90 27.99
C ARG A 155 8.44 27.68 27.19
N GLN A 156 9.48 27.10 27.79
CA GLN A 156 10.74 26.80 27.12
C GLN A 156 10.69 25.46 26.38
N MET A 157 9.96 24.48 26.91
CA MET A 157 9.92 23.12 26.35
C MET A 157 8.81 22.92 25.31
N VAL A 158 7.69 23.62 25.45
CA VAL A 158 6.52 23.47 24.57
C VAL A 158 6.68 24.44 23.39
N PRO A 159 6.49 23.99 22.14
CA PRO A 159 6.45 24.90 20.99
C PRO A 159 5.47 26.06 21.23
N ALA A 160 5.86 27.28 20.88
CA ALA A 160 5.13 28.49 21.27
C ALA A 160 3.68 28.52 20.78
N ASP A 161 3.43 27.99 19.58
CA ASP A 161 2.12 27.82 18.95
C ASP A 161 1.27 26.72 19.63
N GLN A 162 1.91 25.78 20.33
CA GLN A 162 1.25 24.69 21.05
C GLN A 162 1.02 24.99 22.54
N PHE A 163 1.68 26.02 23.08
CA PHE A 163 1.72 26.29 24.53
C PHE A 163 0.34 26.53 25.13
N GLN A 164 -0.53 27.30 24.47
CA GLN A 164 -1.88 27.58 25.02
C GLN A 164 -2.73 26.32 25.17
N CYS A 165 -2.71 25.45 24.16
CA CYS A 165 -3.43 24.17 24.20
C CYS A 165 -2.89 23.26 25.31
N PHE A 166 -1.56 23.17 25.43
CA PHE A 166 -0.90 22.44 26.52
C PHE A 166 -1.30 22.99 27.90
N SER A 167 -1.24 24.32 28.05
CA SER A 167 -1.61 25.03 29.28
C SER A 167 -3.04 24.72 29.70
N ASN A 168 -3.99 24.72 28.77
CA ASN A 168 -5.39 24.43 29.06
C ASN A 168 -5.60 23.00 29.60
N ILE A 169 -4.86 22.02 29.07
CA ILE A 169 -4.89 20.65 29.60
C ILE A 169 -4.29 20.63 31.00
N VAL A 170 -3.05 21.11 31.19
CA VAL A 170 -2.36 21.06 32.49
C VAL A 170 -3.13 21.79 33.60
N GLU A 171 -3.73 22.94 33.27
CA GLU A 171 -4.58 23.70 34.19
C GLU A 171 -5.75 22.85 34.70
N ARG A 172 -6.39 22.07 33.83
CA ARG A 172 -7.54 21.23 34.17
C ARG A 172 -7.16 19.94 34.87
N GLU A 173 -6.04 19.36 34.49
CA GLU A 173 -5.56 18.09 35.05
C GLU A 173 -4.99 18.27 36.46
N SER A 174 -4.24 19.36 36.70
CA SER A 174 -3.48 19.50 37.95
C SER A 174 -3.47 20.90 38.54
N THR A 175 -4.03 21.90 37.85
CA THR A 175 -3.87 23.32 38.22
C THR A 175 -2.38 23.66 38.39
N TRP A 176 -1.56 23.13 37.46
CA TRP A 176 -0.09 23.24 37.45
C TRP A 176 0.66 22.64 38.65
N ASN A 177 0.00 21.82 39.46
CA ASN A 177 0.66 21.12 40.57
C ASN A 177 1.34 19.83 40.06
N TYR A 178 2.67 19.86 39.96
CA TYR A 178 3.47 18.70 39.53
C TYR A 178 3.45 17.52 40.52
N GLN A 179 2.93 17.72 41.74
CA GLN A 179 2.73 16.69 42.75
C GLN A 179 1.25 16.28 42.89
N ALA A 180 0.36 16.80 42.03
CA ALA A 180 -1.06 16.49 42.06
C ALA A 180 -1.27 14.97 41.98
N THR A 181 -1.99 14.43 42.96
CA THR A 181 -2.39 13.03 42.98
C THR A 181 -3.90 12.96 43.10
N ASN A 182 -4.56 12.35 42.13
CA ASN A 182 -5.98 12.06 42.22
C ASN A 182 -6.20 10.93 43.25
N PRO A 183 -6.90 11.15 44.38
CA PRO A 183 -7.04 10.14 45.43
C PRO A 183 -7.83 8.91 45.00
N SER A 184 -8.75 9.05 44.04
CA SER A 184 -9.63 7.97 43.60
C SER A 184 -8.98 7.09 42.54
N SER A 185 -8.25 7.69 41.59
CA SER A 185 -7.64 6.94 40.48
C SER A 185 -6.15 6.66 40.66
N GLY A 186 -5.44 7.44 41.49
CA GLY A 186 -3.99 7.40 41.59
C GLY A 186 -3.25 8.08 40.43
N ALA A 187 -3.97 8.82 39.57
CA ALA A 187 -3.35 9.61 38.52
C ALA A 187 -2.41 10.68 39.10
N TYR A 188 -1.25 10.89 38.48
CA TYR A 188 -0.16 11.67 39.07
C TYR A 188 0.42 12.75 38.15
N GLY A 189 0.78 13.88 38.75
CA GLY A 189 1.57 14.94 38.15
C GLY A 189 0.79 15.87 37.22
N LEU A 190 1.53 16.69 36.46
CA LEU A 190 1.01 17.79 35.65
C LEU A 190 -0.06 17.39 34.64
N VAL A 191 0.09 16.20 34.05
CA VAL A 191 -0.79 15.65 33.02
C VAL A 191 -1.58 14.44 33.50
N GLN A 192 -1.66 14.23 34.82
CA GLN A 192 -2.42 13.16 35.48
C GLN A 192 -2.22 11.78 34.84
N ALA A 193 -0.95 11.36 34.72
CA ALA A 193 -0.61 10.07 34.12
C ALA A 193 -1.11 8.89 34.98
N LEU A 194 -1.71 7.88 34.33
CA LEU A 194 -2.23 6.67 34.97
C LEU A 194 -1.65 5.38 34.34
N PRO A 195 -0.87 4.58 35.10
CA PRO A 195 -0.18 4.95 36.34
C PRO A 195 0.92 5.99 36.09
N GLY A 196 1.25 6.78 37.12
CA GLY A 196 2.29 7.81 37.06
C GLY A 196 3.66 7.28 36.63
N SER A 197 3.97 6.01 36.95
CA SER A 197 5.23 5.33 36.60
C SER A 197 5.53 5.28 35.09
N LYS A 198 4.53 5.49 34.22
CA LYS A 198 4.76 5.63 32.77
C LYS A 198 5.71 6.79 32.42
N MET A 199 5.77 7.81 33.28
CA MET A 199 6.66 8.95 33.11
C MET A 199 8.15 8.59 33.27
N ALA A 200 8.47 7.42 33.83
CA ALA A 200 9.84 6.91 33.93
C ALA A 200 10.53 6.77 32.55
N SER A 201 9.75 6.62 31.47
CA SER A 201 10.27 6.62 30.11
C SER A 201 10.88 7.95 29.66
N ALA A 202 10.53 9.07 30.30
CA ALA A 202 11.08 10.38 30.01
C ALA A 202 12.28 10.75 30.90
N GLY A 203 12.38 10.15 32.09
CA GLY A 203 13.44 10.35 33.07
C GLY A 203 13.13 9.63 34.39
N ALA A 204 14.17 9.15 35.09
CA ALA A 204 14.01 8.41 36.35
C ALA A 204 13.48 9.27 37.52
N ASP A 205 13.63 10.60 37.40
CA ASP A 205 13.23 11.63 38.36
C ASP A 205 11.80 12.15 38.13
N TRP A 206 11.01 11.47 37.29
CA TRP A 206 9.65 11.88 36.89
C TRP A 206 8.72 12.26 38.04
N GLN A 207 8.91 11.66 39.21
CA GLN A 207 8.04 11.90 40.35
C GLN A 207 8.22 13.32 40.90
N THR A 208 9.43 13.87 40.90
CA THR A 208 9.72 15.17 41.53
C THR A 208 10.17 16.24 40.54
N ASN A 209 10.46 15.86 39.29
CA ASN A 209 10.92 16.79 38.26
C ASN A 209 9.79 17.17 37.28
N PRO A 210 9.25 18.40 37.34
CA PRO A 210 8.23 18.88 36.40
C PRO A 210 8.71 18.92 34.95
N ALA A 211 10.00 19.18 34.67
CA ALA A 211 10.53 19.14 33.31
C ALA A 211 10.39 17.73 32.71
N THR A 212 10.67 16.68 33.51
CA THR A 212 10.45 15.29 33.11
C THR A 212 8.97 15.00 32.84
N GLN A 213 8.07 15.53 33.68
CA GLN A 213 6.62 15.39 33.47
C GLN A 213 6.13 16.12 32.21
N ILE A 214 6.64 17.33 31.94
CA ILE A 214 6.33 18.10 30.72
C ILE A 214 6.83 17.35 29.48
N LYS A 215 8.07 16.85 29.51
CA LYS A 215 8.64 16.04 28.42
C LYS A 215 7.80 14.81 28.13
N TRP A 216 7.40 14.08 29.17
CA TRP A 216 6.53 12.91 29.00
C TRP A 216 5.15 13.30 28.45
N GLY A 217 4.53 14.33 29.01
CA GLY A 217 3.22 14.82 28.58
C GLY A 217 3.21 15.23 27.11
N LEU A 218 4.24 15.95 26.66
CA LEU A 218 4.41 16.32 25.26
C LEU A 218 4.55 15.10 24.34
N ASN A 219 5.32 14.09 24.74
CA ASN A 219 5.46 12.85 23.96
C ASN A 219 4.13 12.07 23.90
N TYR A 220 3.37 12.06 24.99
CA TYR A 220 2.05 11.43 25.03
C TYR A 220 1.05 12.16 24.13
N MET A 221 0.98 13.50 24.20
CA MET A 221 0.11 14.31 23.34
C MET A 221 0.41 14.08 21.86
N ASP A 222 1.69 14.09 21.51
CA ASP A 222 2.14 13.90 20.13
C ASP A 222 1.80 12.49 19.61
N SER A 223 1.99 11.46 20.43
CA SER A 223 1.72 10.08 20.04
C SER A 223 0.23 9.79 19.93
N ARG A 224 -0.57 10.28 20.88
CA ARG A 224 -1.99 9.93 20.99
C ARG A 224 -2.91 10.84 20.19
N TYR A 225 -2.53 12.11 20.04
CA TYR A 225 -3.35 13.18 19.47
C TYR A 225 -2.65 13.97 18.36
N GLY A 226 -1.39 13.65 18.04
CA GLY A 226 -0.60 14.32 17.00
C GLY A 226 0.09 15.61 17.48
N SER A 227 -0.53 16.37 18.39
CA SER A 227 0.03 17.57 19.01
C SER A 227 -0.70 17.95 20.31
N PRO A 228 -0.16 18.88 21.13
CA PRO A 228 -0.89 19.45 22.26
C PRO A 228 -2.22 20.13 21.88
N CYS A 229 -2.33 20.69 20.68
CA CYS A 229 -3.59 21.26 20.22
C CYS A 229 -4.57 20.19 19.76
N GLY A 230 -4.10 19.12 19.12
CA GLY A 230 -4.95 17.95 18.84
C GLY A 230 -5.51 17.33 20.14
N ALA A 231 -4.69 17.30 21.20
CA ALA A 231 -5.15 16.88 22.53
C ALA A 231 -6.23 17.81 23.10
N TRP A 232 -6.03 19.13 22.99
CA TRP A 232 -7.01 20.11 23.47
C TRP A 232 -8.32 20.07 22.68
N GLU A 233 -8.28 19.92 21.36
CA GLU A 233 -9.46 19.70 20.52
C GLU A 233 -10.22 18.44 20.94
N PHE A 234 -9.49 17.34 21.17
CA PHE A 234 -10.07 16.11 21.66
C PHE A 234 -10.76 16.30 23.02
N TRP A 235 -10.08 16.96 23.96
CA TRP A 235 -10.63 17.26 25.29
C TRP A 235 -11.89 18.12 25.20
N GLN A 236 -11.92 19.14 24.34
CA GLN A 236 -13.11 19.99 24.17
C GLN A 236 -14.33 19.20 23.68
N ALA A 237 -14.13 18.16 22.89
CA ALA A 237 -15.20 17.32 22.37
C ALA A 237 -15.64 16.21 23.34
N ASN A 238 -14.73 15.70 24.18
CA ASN A 238 -14.96 14.49 24.96
C ASN A 238 -14.94 14.69 26.48
N HIS A 239 -14.37 15.80 26.95
CA HIS A 239 -14.14 16.11 28.37
C HIS A 239 -13.26 15.10 29.11
N TRP A 240 -12.40 14.39 28.37
CA TRP A 240 -11.33 13.55 28.90
C TRP A 240 -10.10 13.64 27.99
N TYR A 241 -8.96 13.22 28.52
CA TYR A 241 -7.65 13.29 27.87
C TYR A 241 -6.77 12.10 28.26
#